data_AF-A0A948CMR6-F1
#
_entry.id   AF-A0A948CMR6-F1
#
_cell.length_a   1.000
_cell.length_b   1.000
_cell.length_c   1.000
_cell.angle_alpha   90.00
_cell.angle_beta   90.00
_cell.angle_gamma   90.00
#
_symmetry.space_group_name_H-M   'P 1'
#
loop_
_entity.id
_entity.type
_entity.pdbx_description
1 polymer ?
#
loop_
_entity_poly.entity_id
_entity_poly.type
_entity_poly.pdbx_seq_one_letter_code
_entity_poly.pdbx_strand_id
1 'polypeptide(L)'
;MEIEIWDGGLQEQEVAAIEKIKTAFSANIVPEKKSKKGGSLRDQLQSGLGFGGSGMYPWRGYAGFRFVDYKGHDGEFDLVIVTHCVVIIVELKDWNHQPITLNGDKWFKGHKDMGRSPVSVTRIKKQTLDNKLKKISHKLTNKGFTPHVHFFVVMTGDADFSRLPENQLIHTLSLTDFLK
;
A
#
# COMPACT_ATOMS: atom_id res chain seq x y z
N MET A 1 4.81 11.84 -1.01
CA MET A 1 3.62 11.25 -0.35
C MET A 1 3.67 11.55 1.14
N GLU A 2 2.55 11.98 1.72
CA GLU A 2 2.39 12.08 3.18
C GLU A 2 1.97 10.71 3.73
N ILE A 3 2.48 10.33 4.91
CA ILE A 3 2.06 9.10 5.61
C ILE A 3 1.65 9.45 7.04
N GLU A 4 0.43 9.06 7.41
CA GLU A 4 -0.09 9.16 8.76
C GLU A 4 0.12 7.83 9.49
N ILE A 5 0.83 7.85 10.61
CA ILE A 5 1.16 6.65 11.39
C ILE A 5 0.30 6.63 12.66
N TRP A 6 -0.34 5.49 12.90
CA TRP A 6 -1.12 5.21 14.11
C TRP A 6 -0.34 4.28 15.04
N ASP A 7 -0.63 4.34 16.34
CA ASP A 7 0.02 3.52 17.38
C ASP A 7 -0.62 2.12 17.49
N GLY A 8 -0.67 1.40 16.36
CA GLY A 8 -1.33 0.08 16.26
C GLY A 8 -0.39 -1.11 16.32
N GLY A 9 0.91 -0.90 16.60
CA GLY A 9 1.86 -1.99 16.87
C GLY A 9 3.00 -2.19 15.86
N LEU A 10 3.30 -1.20 15.00
CA LEU A 10 4.38 -1.31 14.02
C LEU A 10 5.74 -1.64 14.68
N GLN A 11 6.45 -2.59 14.07
CA GLN A 11 7.80 -2.98 14.44
C GLN A 11 8.84 -2.04 13.82
N GLU A 12 10.04 -1.97 14.40
CA GLU A 12 11.10 -1.04 13.97
C GLU A 12 11.47 -1.20 12.49
N GLN A 13 11.59 -2.45 12.02
CA GLN A 13 11.84 -2.77 10.62
C GLN A 13 10.72 -2.33 9.69
N GLU A 14 9.46 -2.33 10.14
CA GLU A 14 8.31 -1.89 9.36
C GLU A 14 8.34 -0.38 9.21
N VAL A 15 8.63 0.35 10.29
CA VAL A 15 8.83 1.80 10.27
C VAL A 15 9.97 2.19 9.33
N ALA A 16 11.10 1.47 9.38
CA ALA A 16 12.22 1.71 8.49
C ALA A 16 11.86 1.49 7.00
N ALA A 17 11.07 0.45 6.69
CA ALA A 17 10.59 0.20 5.34
C ALA A 17 9.58 1.27 4.88
N ILE A 18 8.67 1.70 5.76
CA ILE A 18 7.69 2.76 5.48
C ILE A 18 8.39 4.09 5.17
N GLU A 19 9.45 4.46 5.90
CA GLU A 19 10.21 5.69 5.62
C GLU A 19 10.95 5.62 4.27
N LYS A 20 11.47 4.45 3.87
CA LYS A 20 12.04 4.24 2.52
C LYS A 20 10.97 4.42 1.43
N ILE A 21 9.80 3.81 1.63
CA ILE A 21 8.63 3.92 0.73
C ILE A 21 8.19 5.38 0.59
N LYS A 22 8.04 6.08 1.73
CA LYS A 22 7.69 7.50 1.79
C LYS A 22 8.67 8.36 1.02
N THR A 23 9.97 8.12 1.20
CA THR A 23 11.03 8.89 0.54
C THR A 23 10.99 8.69 -0.98
N ALA A 24 10.92 7.44 -1.44
CA ALA A 24 10.86 7.10 -2.86
C ALA A 24 9.66 7.74 -3.56
N PHE A 25 8.47 7.62 -2.97
CA PHE A 25 7.23 8.20 -3.53
C PHE A 25 7.05 9.70 -3.24
N SER A 26 8.00 10.34 -2.56
CA SER A 26 8.06 11.81 -2.43
C SER A 26 9.02 12.44 -3.42
N ALA A 27 10.13 11.78 -3.73
CA ALA A 27 11.14 12.28 -4.66
C ALA A 27 10.64 12.42 -6.11
N ASN A 28 9.60 11.66 -6.49
CA ASN A 28 9.00 11.70 -7.83
C ASN A 28 8.01 12.87 -8.04
N ILE A 29 7.77 13.70 -7.03
CA ILE A 29 6.98 14.93 -7.16
C ILE A 29 7.95 16.05 -7.56
N VAL A 30 8.16 16.23 -8.87
CA VAL A 30 8.92 17.38 -9.38
C VAL A 30 8.22 18.65 -8.90
N PRO A 31 8.89 19.56 -8.17
CA PRO A 31 8.26 20.80 -7.75
C PRO A 31 7.96 21.63 -8.99
N GLU A 32 6.70 22.08 -9.13
CA GLU A 32 6.33 23.08 -10.11
C GLU A 32 7.30 24.27 -9.99
N LYS A 33 8.05 24.53 -11.05
CA LYS A 33 8.80 25.78 -11.16
C LYS A 33 7.77 26.91 -11.04
N LYS A 34 7.85 27.69 -9.96
CA LYS A 34 7.09 28.93 -9.79
C LYS A 34 7.29 29.80 -11.04
N SER A 35 6.33 29.76 -11.97
CA SER A 35 6.32 30.67 -13.10
C SER A 35 6.05 32.07 -12.56
N LYS A 36 6.85 33.02 -13.01
CA LYS A 36 6.75 34.43 -12.62
C LYS A 36 5.34 34.94 -12.96
N LYS A 37 4.77 35.74 -12.05
CA LYS A 37 3.49 36.46 -12.18
C LYS A 37 3.26 36.97 -13.62
N GLY A 38 2.30 36.39 -14.32
CA GLY A 38 1.87 36.86 -15.66
C GLY A 38 1.15 35.82 -16.54
N GLY A 39 0.38 34.89 -15.97
CA GLY A 39 -0.34 33.85 -16.74
C GLY A 39 -1.77 34.26 -17.14
N SER A 40 -2.20 33.83 -18.33
CA SER A 40 -3.51 34.16 -18.92
C SER A 40 -4.68 33.54 -18.15
N LEU A 41 -5.92 33.98 -18.41
CA LEU A 41 -7.16 33.36 -17.86
C LEU A 41 -7.22 31.84 -18.02
N ARG A 42 -6.54 31.28 -19.04
CA ARG A 42 -6.41 29.85 -19.27
C ARG A 42 -5.55 29.15 -18.19
N ASP A 43 -4.51 29.81 -17.69
CA ASP A 43 -3.64 29.30 -16.62
C ASP A 43 -4.34 29.35 -15.25
N GLN A 44 -5.21 30.35 -15.04
CA GLN A 44 -6.07 30.43 -13.85
C GLN A 44 -7.17 29.36 -13.87
N LEU A 45 -7.73 29.03 -15.03
CA LEU A 45 -8.72 27.95 -15.16
C LEU A 45 -8.07 26.56 -14.99
N GLN A 46 -6.82 26.38 -15.44
CA GLN A 46 -6.07 25.14 -15.20
C GLN A 46 -5.74 24.93 -13.71
N SER A 47 -5.40 25.98 -12.99
CA SER A 47 -5.15 25.92 -11.54
C SER A 47 -6.43 25.85 -10.70
N GLY A 48 -7.51 26.51 -11.11
CA GLY A 48 -8.81 26.46 -10.43
C GLY A 48 -9.61 25.17 -10.62
N LEU A 49 -9.33 24.39 -11.67
CA LEU A 49 -9.98 23.10 -11.94
C LEU A 49 -9.11 21.89 -11.58
N GLY A 50 -7.91 22.08 -11.00
CA GLY A 50 -7.05 20.97 -10.56
C GLY A 50 -6.47 20.11 -11.69
N PHE A 51 -6.51 20.59 -12.94
CA PHE A 51 -6.01 19.88 -14.13
C PHE A 51 -4.76 20.51 -14.76
N GLY A 52 -4.17 21.50 -14.09
CA GLY A 52 -2.99 22.24 -14.56
C GLY A 52 -1.69 21.75 -13.91
N GLY A 53 -1.21 20.59 -14.35
CA GLY A 53 0.06 20.00 -13.92
C GLY A 53 -0.10 18.48 -13.94
N SER A 54 0.84 17.74 -14.53
CA SER A 54 0.83 16.28 -14.60
C SER A 54 1.08 15.62 -13.22
N GLY A 55 0.54 16.17 -12.14
CA GLY A 55 0.66 15.69 -10.78
C GLY A 55 -0.59 14.94 -10.40
N MET A 56 -0.52 13.61 -10.42
CA MET A 56 -1.51 12.78 -9.72
C MET A 56 -1.75 13.37 -8.33
N TYR A 57 -3.01 13.50 -7.90
CA TYR A 57 -3.37 13.94 -6.53
C TYR A 57 -2.37 13.37 -5.53
N PRO A 58 -1.86 14.15 -4.55
CA PRO A 58 -0.80 13.69 -3.68
C PRO A 58 -1.23 12.38 -3.03
N TRP A 59 -0.49 11.31 -3.32
CA TRP A 59 -0.74 10.02 -2.69
C TRP A 59 -0.67 10.20 -1.18
N ARG A 60 -1.51 9.45 -0.46
CA ARG A 60 -1.53 9.45 1.00
C ARG A 60 -1.32 8.03 1.51
N GLY A 61 -0.45 7.87 2.49
CA GLY A 61 -0.25 6.63 3.22
C GLY A 61 -0.91 6.69 4.59
N TYR A 62 -1.40 5.55 5.06
CA TYR A 62 -1.89 5.33 6.40
C TYR A 62 -1.25 4.05 6.93
N ALA A 63 -0.60 4.10 8.08
CA ALA A 63 0.21 3.00 8.59
C ALA A 63 -0.12 2.68 10.04
N GLY A 64 0.10 1.42 10.42
CA GLY A 64 0.04 0.98 11.82
C GLY A 64 -1.34 1.10 12.45
N PHE A 65 -2.42 0.81 11.71
CA PHE A 65 -3.78 0.87 12.27
C PHE A 65 -4.47 -0.49 12.18
N ARG A 66 -5.54 -0.67 12.94
CA ARG A 66 -6.30 -1.92 12.99
C ARG A 66 -7.75 -1.71 12.57
N PHE A 67 -8.31 -2.66 11.84
CA PHE A 67 -9.75 -2.75 11.63
C PHE A 67 -10.29 -4.03 12.26
N VAL A 68 -11.32 -3.84 13.09
CA VAL A 68 -12.17 -4.94 13.54
C VAL A 68 -13.30 -5.10 12.51
N ASP A 69 -13.42 -6.30 11.94
CA ASP A 69 -14.59 -6.64 11.13
C ASP A 69 -15.81 -6.96 12.01
N TYR A 70 -16.99 -7.07 11.40
CA TYR A 70 -18.23 -7.36 12.13
C TYR A 70 -18.28 -8.79 12.73
N LYS A 71 -17.33 -9.66 12.35
CA LYS A 71 -17.16 -11.03 12.87
C LYS A 71 -16.09 -11.07 13.99
N GLY A 72 -15.53 -9.92 14.37
CA GLY A 72 -14.49 -9.82 15.38
C GLY A 72 -13.08 -10.19 14.89
N HIS A 73 -12.87 -10.35 13.58
CA HIS A 73 -11.51 -10.50 13.05
C HIS A 73 -10.79 -9.16 13.15
N ASP A 74 -9.67 -9.18 13.86
CA ASP A 74 -8.78 -8.05 14.00
C ASP A 74 -7.70 -8.10 12.91
N GLY A 75 -7.77 -7.16 11.97
CA GLY A 75 -6.81 -7.02 10.89
C GLY A 75 -5.95 -5.79 11.10
N GLU A 76 -4.69 -5.99 11.45
CA GLU A 76 -3.66 -4.95 11.45
C GLU A 76 -3.28 -4.56 10.02
N PHE A 77 -2.97 -3.29 9.78
CA PHE A 77 -2.53 -2.80 8.48
C PHE A 77 -1.19 -2.08 8.65
N ASP A 78 -0.15 -2.68 8.10
CA ASP A 78 1.21 -2.14 8.19
C ASP A 78 1.28 -0.82 7.41
N LEU A 79 0.83 -0.83 6.15
CA LEU A 79 0.68 0.36 5.32
C LEU A 79 -0.47 0.22 4.30
N VAL A 80 -1.25 1.29 4.14
CA VAL A 80 -2.25 1.46 3.08
C VAL A 80 -1.96 2.75 2.34
N ILE A 81 -1.75 2.64 1.03
CA ILE A 81 -1.51 3.77 0.13
C ILE A 81 -2.78 4.06 -0.66
N VAL A 82 -3.26 5.30 -0.59
CA VAL A 82 -4.41 5.80 -1.33
C VAL A 82 -3.91 6.74 -2.43
N THR A 83 -4.26 6.40 -3.66
CA THR A 83 -4.04 7.20 -4.86
C THR A 83 -5.37 7.77 -5.37
N HIS A 84 -5.40 8.32 -6.58
CA HIS A 84 -6.61 8.89 -7.17
C HIS A 84 -7.75 7.88 -7.41
N CYS A 85 -7.43 6.62 -7.77
CA CYS A 85 -8.43 5.58 -8.06
C CYS A 85 -8.09 4.20 -7.49
N VAL A 86 -6.88 4.04 -6.95
CA VAL A 86 -6.38 2.77 -6.41
C VAL A 86 -6.04 2.94 -4.94
N VAL A 87 -6.40 1.94 -4.15
CA VAL A 87 -5.94 1.75 -2.78
C VAL A 87 -5.06 0.50 -2.75
N ILE A 88 -3.85 0.62 -2.20
CA ILE A 88 -2.87 -0.48 -2.14
C ILE A 88 -2.63 -0.82 -0.68
N ILE A 89 -2.91 -2.07 -0.30
CA ILE A 89 -2.50 -2.61 0.99
C ILE A 89 -1.09 -3.18 0.85
N VAL A 90 -0.17 -2.74 1.68
CA VAL A 90 1.21 -3.21 1.73
C VAL A 90 1.40 -3.93 3.06
N GLU A 91 1.56 -5.24 2.97
CA GLU A 91 1.92 -6.10 4.10
C GLU A 91 3.44 -6.26 4.13
N LEU A 92 4.09 -5.88 5.21
CA LEU A 92 5.54 -5.93 5.35
C LEU A 92 5.98 -7.24 6.02
N LYS A 93 7.04 -7.85 5.50
CA LYS A 93 7.65 -9.06 6.08
C LYS A 93 9.18 -8.97 6.02
N ASP A 94 9.80 -8.90 7.20
CA ASP A 94 11.26 -8.82 7.33
C ASP A 94 11.89 -10.20 7.60
N TRP A 95 11.70 -11.13 6.66
CA TRP A 95 12.20 -12.49 6.81
C TRP A 95 13.56 -12.62 6.12
N ASN A 96 14.53 -13.19 6.84
CA ASN A 96 15.91 -13.28 6.39
C ASN A 96 16.47 -14.72 6.35
N HIS A 97 17.46 -14.92 5.48
CA HIS A 97 18.47 -15.99 5.31
C HIS A 97 18.03 -17.37 4.81
N GLN A 98 16.74 -17.68 4.83
CA GLN A 98 16.24 -19.02 4.53
C GLN A 98 15.12 -18.93 3.49
N PRO A 99 15.01 -19.91 2.58
CA PRO A 99 14.01 -19.87 1.54
C PRO A 99 12.59 -20.01 2.11
N ILE A 100 11.64 -19.35 1.46
CA ILE A 100 10.23 -19.42 1.78
C ILE A 100 9.56 -20.46 0.90
N THR A 101 8.82 -21.37 1.53
CA THR A 101 8.03 -22.39 0.85
C THR A 101 6.59 -22.38 1.35
N LEU A 102 5.66 -22.84 0.52
CA LEU A 102 4.26 -23.00 0.88
C LEU A 102 3.96 -24.48 1.15
N ASN A 103 3.32 -24.76 2.29
CA ASN A 103 2.69 -26.06 2.54
C ASN A 103 1.24 -25.83 3.03
N GLY A 104 0.27 -26.26 2.22
CA GLY A 104 -1.13 -25.90 2.42
C GLY A 104 -1.34 -24.39 2.32
N ASP A 105 -1.90 -23.78 3.37
CA ASP A 105 -2.11 -22.32 3.48
C ASP A 105 -1.08 -21.66 4.42
N LYS A 106 0.07 -22.30 4.66
CA LYS A 106 1.10 -21.82 5.58
C LYS A 106 2.44 -21.60 4.89
N TRP A 107 3.11 -20.50 5.24
CA TRP A 107 4.46 -20.22 4.78
C TRP A 107 5.47 -20.78 5.77
N PHE A 108 6.54 -21.36 5.24
CA PHE A 108 7.66 -21.88 6.01
C PHE A 108 8.93 -21.17 5.60
N LYS A 109 9.73 -20.76 6.58
CA LYS A 109 11.08 -20.24 6.38
C LYS A 109 12.09 -21.34 6.72
N GLY A 110 12.63 -22.00 5.71
CA GLY A 110 13.32 -23.29 5.90
C GLY A 110 12.35 -24.31 6.51
N HIS A 111 12.63 -24.77 7.72
CA HIS A 111 11.75 -25.69 8.48
C HIS A 111 10.83 -24.99 9.48
N LYS A 112 10.95 -23.67 9.66
CA LYS A 112 10.16 -22.93 10.64
C LYS A 112 8.80 -22.55 10.06
N ASP A 113 7.72 -23.02 10.71
CA ASP A 113 6.35 -22.57 10.42
C ASP A 113 6.23 -21.09 10.78
N MET A 114 5.91 -20.26 9.80
CA MET A 114 5.70 -18.82 9.96
C MET A 114 4.22 -18.44 10.05
N GLY A 115 3.35 -19.45 10.12
CA GLY A 115 1.91 -19.29 10.18
C GLY A 115 1.27 -19.23 8.80
N ARG A 116 0.02 -18.76 8.80
CA ARG A 116 -0.79 -18.64 7.59
C ARG A 116 -0.11 -17.72 6.57
N SER A 117 -0.24 -18.05 5.29
CA SER A 117 0.27 -17.24 4.18
C SER A 117 -0.09 -15.77 4.37
N PRO A 118 0.89 -14.85 4.35
CA PRO A 118 0.63 -13.41 4.32
C PRO A 118 -0.28 -13.02 3.16
N VAL A 119 -0.17 -13.65 1.99
CA VAL A 119 -1.07 -13.40 0.85
C VAL A 119 -2.52 -13.75 1.21
N SER A 120 -2.75 -14.89 1.88
CA SER A 120 -4.09 -15.29 2.31
C SER A 120 -4.66 -14.39 3.39
N VAL A 121 -3.83 -13.96 4.35
CA VAL A 121 -4.19 -13.02 5.41
C VAL A 121 -4.54 -11.65 4.82
N THR A 122 -3.68 -11.08 3.97
CA THR A 122 -3.89 -9.76 3.36
C THR A 122 -5.05 -9.77 2.35
N ARG A 123 -5.37 -10.91 1.73
CA ARG A 123 -6.58 -11.05 0.90
C ARG A 123 -7.87 -10.83 1.71
N ILE A 124 -7.91 -11.23 2.98
CA ILE A 124 -9.05 -10.93 3.86
C ILE A 124 -9.08 -9.44 4.20
N LYS A 125 -7.93 -8.82 4.49
CA LYS A 125 -7.81 -7.37 4.69
C LYS A 125 -8.34 -6.58 3.50
N LYS A 126 -8.01 -7.03 2.28
CA LYS A 126 -8.53 -6.48 1.01
C LYS A 126 -10.05 -6.56 0.94
N GLN A 127 -10.66 -7.72 1.22
CA GLN A 127 -12.11 -7.88 1.23
C GLN A 127 -12.79 -6.97 2.27
N THR A 128 -12.20 -6.82 3.45
CA THR A 128 -12.70 -5.90 4.49
C THR A 128 -12.69 -4.45 4.00
N LEU A 129 -11.61 -4.03 3.33
CA LEU A 129 -11.50 -2.68 2.80
C LEU A 129 -12.44 -2.44 1.61
N ASP A 130 -12.53 -3.40 0.67
CA ASP A 130 -13.50 -3.38 -0.45
C ASP A 130 -14.93 -3.15 0.08
N ASN A 131 -15.33 -3.90 1.11
CA ASN A 131 -16.66 -3.77 1.72
C ASN A 131 -16.88 -2.42 2.40
N LYS A 132 -15.88 -1.88 3.08
CA LYS A 132 -15.96 -0.56 3.73
C LYS A 132 -16.06 0.56 2.68
N LEU A 133 -15.23 0.51 1.64
CA LEU A 133 -15.23 1.49 0.55
C LEU A 133 -16.57 1.48 -0.20
N LYS A 134 -17.12 0.29 -0.49
CA LYS A 134 -18.43 0.15 -1.14
C LYS A 134 -19.55 0.80 -0.34
N LYS A 135 -19.52 0.75 1.00
CA LYS A 135 -20.53 1.40 1.86
C LYS A 135 -20.47 2.92 1.79
N ILE A 136 -19.29 3.49 1.59
CA ILE A 136 -19.08 4.94 1.52
C ILE A 136 -19.02 5.47 0.08
N SER A 137 -19.22 4.62 -0.93
CA SER A 137 -19.07 4.99 -2.34
C SER A 137 -19.95 6.17 -2.77
N HIS A 138 -21.15 6.28 -2.19
CA HIS A 138 -22.08 7.40 -2.41
C HIS A 138 -21.55 8.75 -1.89
N LYS A 139 -20.57 8.74 -0.98
CA LYS A 139 -19.91 9.95 -0.45
C LYS A 139 -18.67 10.33 -1.26
N LEU A 140 -18.22 9.47 -2.16
CA LEU A 140 -17.05 9.73 -2.99
C LEU A 140 -17.44 10.65 -4.15
N THR A 141 -16.54 11.58 -4.47
CA THR A 141 -16.72 12.53 -5.57
C THR A 141 -16.72 11.87 -6.96
N ASN A 142 -16.24 10.62 -7.05
CA ASN A 142 -16.13 9.86 -8.30
C ASN A 142 -17.44 9.20 -8.73
N LYS A 143 -18.56 9.94 -8.72
CA LYS A 143 -19.87 9.50 -9.28
C LYS A 143 -20.33 8.08 -8.83
N GLY A 144 -20.01 7.68 -7.60
CA GLY A 144 -20.36 6.36 -7.06
C GLY A 144 -19.42 5.21 -7.45
N PHE A 145 -18.37 5.44 -8.25
CA PHE A 145 -17.33 4.44 -8.51
C PHE A 145 -16.44 4.24 -7.28
N THR A 146 -16.26 2.97 -6.91
CA THR A 146 -15.44 2.58 -5.76
C THR A 146 -13.99 2.39 -6.21
N PRO A 147 -12.99 2.94 -5.49
CA PRO A 147 -11.59 2.71 -5.79
C PRO A 147 -11.24 1.21 -5.82
N HIS A 148 -10.33 0.82 -6.71
CA HIS A 148 -9.85 -0.55 -6.77
C HIS A 148 -8.86 -0.82 -5.64
N VAL A 149 -9.11 -1.86 -4.84
CA VAL A 149 -8.17 -2.30 -3.81
C VAL A 149 -7.23 -3.35 -4.40
N HIS A 150 -5.93 -3.09 -4.32
CA HIS A 150 -4.86 -4.05 -4.59
C HIS A 150 -4.12 -4.35 -3.29
N PHE A 151 -3.39 -5.46 -3.26
CA PHE A 151 -2.52 -5.76 -2.14
C PHE A 151 -1.25 -6.46 -2.58
N PHE A 152 -0.18 -6.21 -1.83
CA PHE A 152 1.11 -6.85 -1.99
C PHE A 152 1.70 -7.19 -0.62
N VAL A 153 2.36 -8.35 -0.56
CA VAL A 153 3.28 -8.73 0.50
C VAL A 153 4.66 -8.28 0.05
N VAL A 154 5.23 -7.31 0.75
CA VAL A 154 6.53 -6.73 0.44
C VAL A 154 7.56 -7.30 1.41
N MET A 155 8.48 -8.08 0.86
CA MET A 155 9.59 -8.68 1.57
C MET A 155 10.68 -7.62 1.75
N THR A 156 10.96 -7.24 2.99
CA THR A 156 11.98 -6.24 3.34
C THR A 156 13.32 -6.86 3.70
N GLY A 157 13.31 -8.13 4.09
CA GLY A 157 14.49 -8.95 4.35
C GLY A 157 15.04 -9.63 3.09
N ASP A 158 16.06 -10.48 3.28
CA ASP A 158 16.81 -11.16 2.22
C ASP A 158 16.36 -12.62 1.95
N ALA A 159 15.24 -13.07 2.50
CA ALA A 159 14.74 -14.42 2.26
C ALA A 159 14.34 -14.65 0.78
N ASP A 160 14.80 -15.77 0.21
CA ASP A 160 14.42 -16.20 -1.13
C ASP A 160 12.97 -16.73 -1.14
N PHE A 161 12.09 -16.05 -1.86
CA PHE A 161 10.68 -16.46 -2.00
C PHE A 161 10.35 -17.03 -3.39
N SER A 162 11.36 -17.27 -4.25
CA SER A 162 11.16 -17.79 -5.61
C SER A 162 10.50 -19.16 -5.68
N ARG A 163 10.54 -19.94 -4.59
CA ARG A 163 9.94 -21.27 -4.46
C ARG A 163 8.45 -21.24 -4.13
N LEU A 164 7.87 -20.06 -3.91
CA LEU A 164 6.43 -19.92 -3.75
C LEU A 164 5.71 -20.22 -5.08
N PRO A 165 4.50 -20.79 -5.05
CA PRO A 165 3.72 -20.98 -6.27
C PRO A 165 3.27 -19.64 -6.86
N GLU A 166 2.95 -19.63 -8.16
CA GLU A 166 2.63 -18.42 -8.92
C GLU A 166 1.52 -17.57 -8.29
N ASN A 167 0.46 -18.20 -7.77
CA ASN A 167 -0.65 -17.51 -7.10
C ASN A 167 -0.25 -16.74 -5.82
N GLN A 168 0.90 -17.06 -5.23
CA GLN A 168 1.50 -16.31 -4.13
C GLN A 168 2.49 -15.27 -4.67
N LEU A 169 3.30 -15.63 -5.65
CA LEU A 169 4.31 -14.76 -6.27
C LEU A 169 3.72 -13.51 -6.91
N ILE A 170 2.56 -13.59 -7.58
CA ILE A 170 1.90 -12.42 -8.17
C ILE A 170 1.54 -11.33 -7.16
N HIS A 171 1.49 -11.67 -5.87
CA HIS A 171 1.21 -10.76 -4.77
C HIS A 171 2.42 -10.54 -3.86
N THR A 172 3.61 -11.08 -4.20
CA THR A 172 4.79 -11.02 -3.34
C THR A 172 5.92 -10.35 -4.09
N LEU A 173 6.48 -9.27 -3.53
CA LEU A 173 7.54 -8.48 -4.15
C LEU A 173 8.66 -8.23 -3.16
N SER A 174 9.89 -8.04 -3.66
CA SER A 174 10.94 -7.45 -2.84
C SER A 174 10.65 -5.96 -2.61
N LEU A 175 11.16 -5.38 -1.52
CA LEU A 175 11.08 -3.93 -1.30
C LEU A 175 11.68 -3.17 -2.49
N THR A 176 12.79 -3.64 -3.04
CA THR A 176 13.43 -3.00 -4.20
C THR A 176 12.53 -2.99 -5.43
N ASP A 177 11.79 -4.06 -5.70
CA ASP A 177 10.87 -4.11 -6.84
C ASP A 177 9.60 -3.30 -6.60
N PHE A 178 9.14 -3.20 -5.36
CA PHE A 178 8.00 -2.36 -5.00
C PHE A 178 8.29 -0.85 -5.17
N LEU A 179 9.55 -0.43 -5.07
CA LEU A 179 9.96 0.98 -5.16
C LEU A 179 10.28 1.44 -6.60
N LYS A 180 10.22 0.55 -7.61
CA LYS A 180 10.43 0.88 -9.02
C LYS A 180 9.14 1.35 -9.69
#